data_AF-A0A3D1SWQ2-F1
#
_entry.id   AF-A0A3D1SWQ2-F1
#
_cell.length_a   1.000
_cell.length_b   1.000
_cell.length_c   1.000
_cell.angle_alpha   90.00
_cell.angle_beta   90.00
_cell.angle_gamma   90.00
#
_symmetry.space_group_name_H-M   'P 1'
#
loop_
_entity.id
_entity.type
_entity.pdbx_description
1 polymer ?
#
loop_
_entity_poly.entity_id
_entity_poly.type
_entity_poly.pdbx_seq_one_letter_code
_entity_poly.pdbx_strand_id
1 'polypeptide(L)'
;FWQELLSTDSFRIYTNQDVLGVELAGALKNVVAIAAGICDGIGYGDNTKAAVITRGIAEITRLGKVMGAHPMTFAGLSGLGDLFATAGSQHSRNRWAGEQLGKGRSYDEICGSTRMVVEGFNTAAAALNLAQTHAVEMPLTEKVNEIMEGRCSPSAAVVSLMRRELVREIEPDFL
;
A
#
# COMPACT_ATOMS: atom_id res chain seq x y z
N PHE A 1 11.83 -22.28 17.69
CA PHE A 1 12.65 -21.20 18.26
C PHE A 1 11.97 -19.83 18.24
N TRP A 2 12.04 -19.01 17.17
CA TRP A 2 11.51 -17.63 17.22
C TRP A 2 10.02 -17.53 17.55
N GLN A 3 9.22 -18.43 16.99
CA GLN A 3 7.77 -18.47 17.24
C GLN A 3 7.47 -18.68 18.72
N GLU A 4 8.11 -19.66 19.34
CA GLU A 4 7.91 -19.99 20.76
C GLU A 4 8.47 -18.90 21.66
N LEU A 5 9.66 -18.38 21.33
CA LEU A 5 10.34 -17.34 22.10
C LEU A 5 9.54 -16.04 22.20
N LEU A 6 8.87 -15.65 21.10
CA LEU A 6 8.12 -14.39 21.01
C LEU A 6 6.63 -14.54 21.33
N SER A 7 6.11 -15.76 21.45
CA SER A 7 4.69 -15.97 21.78
C SER A 7 4.43 -15.81 23.27
N THR A 8 3.35 -15.11 23.61
CA THR A 8 2.84 -14.93 24.98
C THR A 8 1.32 -15.10 25.00
N ASP A 9 0.71 -15.10 26.18
CA ASP A 9 -0.75 -15.21 26.34
C ASP A 9 -1.54 -14.10 25.61
N SER A 10 -0.92 -12.94 25.40
CA SER A 10 -1.52 -11.79 24.71
C SER A 10 -0.93 -11.51 23.33
N PHE A 11 0.03 -12.31 22.86
CA PHE A 11 0.71 -12.07 21.59
C PHE A 11 1.06 -13.39 20.90
N ARG A 12 0.28 -13.75 19.87
CA ARG A 12 0.43 -15.02 19.16
C ARG A 12 1.20 -14.82 17.85
N ILE A 13 2.28 -15.58 17.67
CA ILE A 13 3.10 -15.54 16.46
C ILE A 13 2.70 -16.64 15.49
N TYR A 14 2.63 -16.29 14.21
CA TYR A 14 2.50 -17.20 13.08
C TYR A 14 3.75 -17.08 12.21
N THR A 15 4.43 -18.19 11.94
CA THR A 15 5.61 -18.21 11.07
C THR A 15 5.21 -18.33 9.61
N ASN A 16 5.95 -17.65 8.73
CA ASN A 16 5.86 -17.81 7.30
C ASN A 16 7.26 -18.11 6.73
N GLN A 17 7.36 -19.08 5.83
CA GLN A 17 8.62 -19.44 5.17
C GLN A 17 8.93 -18.53 3.98
N ASP A 18 7.92 -17.86 3.43
CA ASP A 18 8.07 -16.89 2.36
C ASP A 18 8.55 -15.53 2.90
N VAL A 19 9.85 -15.47 3.22
CA VAL A 19 10.50 -14.27 3.77
C VAL A 19 10.36 -13.10 2.79
N LEU A 20 10.59 -13.35 1.50
CA LEU A 20 10.45 -12.32 0.45
C LEU A 20 9.05 -11.74 0.42
N GLY A 21 8.00 -12.58 0.40
CA GLY A 21 6.62 -12.12 0.42
C GLY A 21 6.29 -11.31 1.67
N VAL A 22 6.80 -11.72 2.84
CA VAL A 22 6.61 -10.98 4.09
C VAL A 22 7.26 -9.59 4.04
N GLU A 23 8.49 -9.49 3.54
CA GLU A 23 9.22 -8.22 3.40
C GLU A 23 8.53 -7.28 2.42
N LEU A 24 8.14 -7.78 1.25
CA LEU A 24 7.42 -7.02 0.23
C LEU A 24 6.06 -6.55 0.76
N ALA A 25 5.31 -7.43 1.42
CA ALA A 25 4.01 -7.10 1.98
C ALA A 25 4.13 -5.98 3.03
N GLY A 26 5.05 -6.11 3.98
CA GLY A 26 5.26 -5.14 5.06
C GLY A 26 5.73 -3.77 4.56
N ALA A 27 6.59 -3.74 3.54
CA ALA A 27 7.05 -2.49 2.94
C ALA A 27 5.92 -1.82 2.12
N LEU A 28 5.40 -2.54 1.12
CA LEU A 28 4.54 -1.95 0.09
C LEU A 28 3.15 -1.56 0.61
N LYS A 29 2.66 -2.18 1.70
CA LYS A 29 1.38 -1.79 2.34
C LYS A 29 1.33 -0.31 2.74
N ASN A 30 2.49 0.30 3.03
CA ASN A 30 2.56 1.70 3.44
C ASN A 30 2.17 2.66 2.30
N VAL A 31 2.48 2.31 1.06
CA VAL A 31 2.04 3.06 -0.13
C VAL A 31 0.52 2.99 -0.26
N VAL A 32 -0.05 1.79 -0.11
CA VAL A 32 -1.50 1.60 -0.18
C VAL A 32 -2.21 2.32 0.97
N ALA A 33 -1.60 2.37 2.16
CA ALA A 33 -2.12 3.15 3.28
C ALA A 33 -2.14 4.66 2.99
N ILE A 34 -1.13 5.19 2.28
CA ILE A 34 -1.16 6.59 1.80
C ILE A 34 -2.33 6.79 0.83
N ALA A 35 -2.51 5.88 -0.15
CA ALA A 35 -3.63 5.97 -1.08
C ALA A 35 -5.00 5.94 -0.37
N ALA A 36 -5.15 5.07 0.63
CA ALA A 36 -6.36 5.00 1.47
C ALA A 36 -6.57 6.29 2.27
N GLY A 37 -5.49 6.88 2.80
CA GLY A 37 -5.53 8.19 3.45
C GLY A 37 -5.93 9.31 2.49
N ILE A 38 -5.45 9.28 1.24
CA ILE A 38 -5.83 10.25 0.21
C ILE A 38 -7.35 10.22 -0.03
N CYS A 39 -7.96 9.03 -0.07
CA CYS A 39 -9.41 8.90 -0.12
C CYS A 39 -10.10 9.58 1.08
N ASP A 40 -9.59 9.36 2.30
CA ASP A 40 -10.12 10.01 3.51
C ASP A 40 -10.02 11.55 3.38
N GLY A 41 -8.88 12.05 2.89
CA GLY A 41 -8.62 13.49 2.77
C GLY A 41 -9.47 14.20 1.71
N ILE A 42 -9.80 13.52 0.61
CA ILE A 42 -10.72 14.01 -0.43
C ILE A 42 -12.18 13.99 0.08
N GLY A 43 -12.48 13.20 1.11
CA GLY A 43 -13.83 13.00 1.62
C GLY A 43 -14.60 11.86 0.92
N TYR A 44 -13.89 10.89 0.34
CA TYR A 44 -14.52 9.68 -0.16
C TYR A 44 -14.87 8.71 0.97
N GLY A 45 -15.94 7.94 0.79
CA GLY A 45 -16.43 6.98 1.78
C GLY A 45 -15.73 5.63 1.74
N ASP A 46 -16.11 4.76 2.67
CA ASP A 46 -15.49 3.46 2.92
C ASP A 46 -15.46 2.53 1.68
N ASN A 47 -16.47 2.60 0.81
CA ASN A 47 -16.52 1.77 -0.40
C ASN A 47 -15.36 2.10 -1.37
N THR A 48 -15.07 3.38 -1.59
CA THR A 48 -13.96 3.81 -2.44
C THR A 48 -12.63 3.43 -1.81
N LYS A 49 -12.51 3.62 -0.49
CA LYS A 49 -11.31 3.23 0.27
C LYS A 49 -11.06 1.73 0.21
N ALA A 50 -12.10 0.91 0.37
CA ALA A 50 -12.03 -0.54 0.26
C ALA A 50 -11.58 -0.95 -1.15
N ALA A 51 -12.14 -0.34 -2.20
CA ALA A 51 -11.70 -0.58 -3.57
C ALA A 51 -10.20 -0.26 -3.75
N VAL A 52 -9.73 0.88 -3.22
CA VAL A 52 -8.30 1.25 -3.27
C VAL A 52 -7.42 0.24 -2.53
N ILE A 53 -7.81 -0.21 -1.35
CA ILE A 53 -7.07 -1.24 -0.58
C ILE A 53 -7.00 -2.55 -1.38
N THR A 54 -8.12 -3.00 -1.95
CA THR A 54 -8.19 -4.23 -2.75
C THR A 54 -7.34 -4.15 -4.01
N ARG A 55 -7.32 -3.01 -4.70
CA ARG A 55 -6.46 -2.81 -5.87
C ARG A 55 -4.98 -2.71 -5.48
N GLY A 56 -4.69 -2.09 -4.34
CA GLY A 56 -3.33 -1.99 -3.79
C GLY A 56 -2.75 -3.36 -3.45
N ILE A 57 -3.50 -4.22 -2.75
CA ILE A 57 -3.00 -5.57 -2.44
C ILE A 57 -2.80 -6.41 -3.71
N ALA A 58 -3.62 -6.19 -4.75
CA ALA A 58 -3.43 -6.85 -6.04
C ALA A 58 -2.12 -6.42 -6.74
N GLU A 59 -1.73 -5.14 -6.66
CA GLU A 59 -0.43 -4.67 -7.17
C GLU A 59 0.74 -5.29 -6.43
N ILE A 60 0.67 -5.29 -5.09
CA ILE A 60 1.69 -5.92 -4.23
C ILE A 60 1.83 -7.40 -4.58
N THR A 61 0.71 -8.10 -4.73
CA THR A 61 0.69 -9.53 -5.05
C THR A 61 1.29 -9.81 -6.42
N ARG A 62 0.95 -9.01 -7.44
CA ARG A 62 1.50 -9.17 -8.79
C ARG A 62 3.01 -8.94 -8.83
N LEU A 63 3.50 -7.88 -8.18
CA LEU A 63 4.94 -7.64 -8.07
C LEU A 63 5.64 -8.78 -7.33
N GLY A 64 5.11 -9.15 -6.17
CA GLY A 64 5.68 -10.23 -5.35
C GLY A 64 5.75 -11.57 -6.09
N LYS A 65 4.68 -11.95 -6.79
CA LYS A 65 4.64 -13.18 -7.60
C LYS A 65 5.75 -13.19 -8.66
N VAL A 66 5.94 -12.08 -9.39
CA VAL A 66 6.99 -11.98 -10.42
C VAL A 66 8.39 -12.04 -9.80
N MET A 67 8.56 -11.53 -8.57
CA MET A 67 9.81 -11.61 -7.80
C MET A 67 10.04 -13.00 -7.15
N GLY A 68 9.07 -13.92 -7.24
CA GLY A 68 9.17 -15.27 -6.70
C GLY A 68 8.58 -15.47 -5.30
N ALA A 69 7.85 -14.48 -4.76
CA ALA A 69 7.10 -14.64 -3.52
C ALA A 69 5.84 -15.50 -3.72
N HIS A 70 5.37 -16.13 -2.63
CA HIS A 70 4.18 -16.96 -2.65
C HIS A 70 2.91 -16.08 -2.56
N PRO A 71 2.00 -16.10 -3.55
CA PRO A 71 0.85 -15.18 -3.58
C PRO A 71 -0.04 -15.21 -2.32
N MET A 72 -0.23 -16.38 -1.72
CA MET A 72 -1.02 -16.51 -0.48
C MET A 72 -0.43 -15.77 0.72
N THR A 73 0.86 -15.41 0.71
CA THR A 73 1.46 -14.57 1.77
C THR A 73 0.77 -13.22 1.87
N PHE A 74 0.36 -12.64 0.74
CA PHE A 74 -0.30 -11.33 0.70
C PHE A 74 -1.75 -11.38 1.21
N ALA A 75 -2.39 -12.55 1.19
CA ALA A 75 -3.70 -12.75 1.82
C ALA A 75 -3.61 -12.96 3.35
N GLY A 76 -2.41 -13.22 3.88
CA GLY A 76 -2.17 -13.47 5.31
C GLY A 76 -2.01 -12.21 6.17
N LEU A 77 -1.57 -12.42 7.42
CA LEU A 77 -1.39 -11.33 8.40
C LEU A 77 -0.36 -10.29 7.97
N SER A 78 0.73 -10.69 7.29
CA SER A 78 1.78 -9.78 6.81
C SER A 78 1.33 -8.89 5.65
N GLY A 79 0.36 -9.34 4.86
CA GLY A 79 -0.22 -8.58 3.75
C GLY A 79 -1.52 -7.92 4.15
N LEU A 80 -2.64 -8.57 3.88
CA LEU A 80 -3.97 -8.02 4.09
C LEU A 80 -4.21 -7.60 5.55
N GLY A 81 -3.78 -8.40 6.53
CA GLY A 81 -4.00 -8.09 7.95
C GLY A 81 -3.35 -6.77 8.37
N ASP A 82 -2.05 -6.64 8.13
CA ASP A 82 -1.29 -5.44 8.47
C ASP A 82 -1.69 -4.24 7.61
N LEU A 83 -1.97 -4.44 6.32
CA LEU A 83 -2.52 -3.40 5.45
C LEU A 83 -3.84 -2.85 6.00
N PHE A 84 -4.77 -3.71 6.40
CA PHE A 84 -6.06 -3.27 6.92
C PHE A 84 -5.90 -2.48 8.22
N ALA A 85 -5.07 -2.97 9.15
CA ALA A 85 -4.75 -2.25 10.38
C ALA A 85 -4.13 -0.87 10.08
N THR A 86 -3.23 -0.80 9.10
CA THR A 86 -2.51 0.43 8.73
C THR A 86 -3.40 1.43 7.98
N ALA A 87 -4.28 0.97 7.09
CA ALA A 87 -5.17 1.82 6.31
C ALA A 87 -6.43 2.25 7.10
N GLY A 88 -6.84 1.47 8.10
CA GLY A 88 -7.97 1.76 8.97
C GLY A 88 -7.63 2.57 10.23
N SER A 89 -6.38 2.52 10.70
CA SER A 89 -6.00 3.17 11.97
C SER A 89 -5.73 4.66 11.85
N GLN A 90 -6.33 5.45 12.73
CA GLN A 90 -6.03 6.88 12.86
C GLN A 90 -4.58 7.17 13.29
N HIS A 91 -3.93 6.20 13.93
CA HIS A 91 -2.54 6.30 14.40
C HIS A 91 -1.51 5.96 13.31
N SER A 92 -1.95 5.47 12.16
CA SER A 92 -1.08 5.20 11.02
C SER A 92 -0.55 6.51 10.43
N ARG A 93 0.77 6.68 10.48
CA ARG A 93 1.47 7.84 9.89
C ARG A 93 1.30 7.91 8.38
N ASN A 94 1.35 6.76 7.70
CA ASN A 94 1.17 6.65 6.25
C ASN A 94 -0.26 7.04 5.84
N ARG A 95 -1.28 6.55 6.55
CA ARG A 95 -2.67 6.96 6.33
C ARG A 95 -2.87 8.45 6.61
N TRP A 96 -2.35 8.96 7.72
CA TRP A 96 -2.42 10.38 8.05
C TRP A 96 -1.76 11.26 6.98
N ALA A 97 -0.56 10.89 6.50
CA ALA A 97 0.12 11.64 5.44
C ALA A 97 -0.72 11.67 4.16
N GLY A 98 -1.30 10.52 3.78
CA GLY A 98 -2.26 10.43 2.69
C GLY A 98 -3.45 11.37 2.89
N GLU A 99 -4.02 11.41 4.09
CA GLU A 99 -5.13 12.30 4.43
C GLU A 99 -4.76 13.77 4.28
N GLN A 100 -3.54 14.15 4.65
CA GLN A 100 -3.03 15.52 4.43
C GLN A 100 -2.85 15.83 2.95
N LEU A 101 -2.30 14.90 2.16
CA LEU A 101 -2.19 15.03 0.70
C LEU A 101 -3.58 15.20 0.06
N GLY A 102 -4.56 14.38 0.47
CA GLY A 102 -5.95 14.46 -0.01
C GLY A 102 -6.61 15.80 0.31
N LYS A 103 -6.24 16.44 1.43
CA LYS A 103 -6.67 17.80 1.80
C LYS A 103 -5.92 18.92 1.05
N GLY A 104 -4.98 18.57 0.18
CA GLY A 104 -4.24 19.50 -0.66
C GLY A 104 -2.94 20.04 -0.07
N ARG A 105 -2.48 19.52 1.08
CA ARG A 105 -1.15 19.88 1.61
C ARG A 105 -0.05 19.28 0.74
N SER A 106 1.05 19.98 0.57
CA SER A 106 2.20 19.49 -0.19
C SER A 106 3.04 18.48 0.61
N TYR A 107 3.84 17.69 -0.11
CA TYR A 107 4.82 16.79 0.51
C TYR A 107 5.73 17.52 1.52
N ASP A 108 6.29 18.68 1.13
CA ASP A 108 7.19 19.46 1.96
C ASP A 108 6.52 19.97 3.24
N GLU A 109 5.27 20.43 3.13
CA GLU A 109 4.49 20.87 4.30
C GLU A 109 4.22 19.72 5.27
N ILE A 110 3.95 18.52 4.75
CA ILE A 110 3.68 17.33 5.56
C ILE A 110 4.96 16.93 6.29
N CYS A 111 6.06 16.74 5.55
CA CYS A 111 7.37 16.37 6.11
C CYS A 111 7.89 17.40 7.11
N GLY A 112 7.69 18.70 6.86
CA GLY A 112 8.06 19.77 7.80
C GLY A 112 7.21 19.82 9.07
N SER A 113 5.99 19.25 9.05
CA SER A 113 5.05 19.29 10.18
C SER A 113 5.17 18.13 11.16
N THR A 114 6.03 17.15 10.89
CA THR A 114 6.22 15.96 11.74
C THR A 114 7.69 15.63 11.91
N ARG A 115 8.06 15.10 13.09
CA ARG A 115 9.41 14.54 13.32
C ARG A 115 9.48 13.05 12.97
N MET A 116 8.36 12.43 12.64
CA MET A 116 8.28 11.01 12.33
C MET A 116 8.41 10.78 10.83
N VAL A 117 9.15 9.75 10.44
CA VAL A 117 9.31 9.34 9.04
C VAL A 117 8.01 8.71 8.54
N VAL A 118 7.57 9.12 7.35
CA VAL A 118 6.49 8.48 6.58
C VAL A 118 7.15 7.50 5.62
N GLU A 119 7.24 6.23 6.02
CA GLU A 119 8.02 5.23 5.25
C GLU A 119 7.49 5.07 3.82
N GLY A 120 6.17 5.13 3.65
CA GLY A 120 5.51 4.91 2.37
C GLY A 120 5.92 5.89 1.28
N PHE A 121 6.40 7.09 1.63
CA PHE A 121 6.92 8.05 0.66
C PHE A 121 8.19 7.53 -0.02
N ASN A 122 9.15 7.05 0.77
CA ASN A 122 10.37 6.45 0.23
C ASN A 122 10.08 5.10 -0.45
N THR A 123 9.15 4.33 0.10
CA THR A 123 8.75 3.03 -0.46
C THR A 123 8.11 3.17 -1.83
N ALA A 124 7.32 4.21 -2.10
CA ALA A 124 6.67 4.38 -3.40
C ALA A 124 7.71 4.47 -4.54
N ALA A 125 8.73 5.31 -4.40
CA ALA A 125 9.78 5.43 -5.40
C ALA A 125 10.57 4.12 -5.60
N ALA A 126 10.91 3.42 -4.50
CA ALA A 126 11.59 2.13 -4.56
C ALA A 126 10.72 1.04 -5.22
N ALA A 127 9.42 1.02 -4.90
CA ALA A 127 8.45 0.10 -5.48
C ALA A 127 8.33 0.28 -6.99
N LEU A 128 8.27 1.52 -7.47
CA LEU A 128 8.24 1.82 -8.91
C LEU A 128 9.52 1.39 -9.63
N ASN A 129 10.68 1.56 -9.00
CA ASN A 129 11.94 1.08 -9.58
C ASN A 129 11.98 -0.46 -9.69
N LEU A 130 11.51 -1.18 -8.67
CA LEU A 130 11.37 -2.64 -8.73
C LEU A 130 10.35 -3.06 -9.79
N ALA A 131 9.20 -2.39 -9.83
CA ALA A 131 8.14 -2.66 -10.80
C ALA A 131 8.65 -2.49 -12.24
N GLN A 132 9.40 -1.43 -12.53
CA GLN A 132 10.06 -1.22 -13.82
C GLN A 132 11.06 -2.33 -14.15
N THR A 133 11.90 -2.72 -13.20
CA THR A 133 12.89 -3.80 -13.36
C THR A 133 12.23 -5.13 -13.73
N HIS A 134 11.05 -5.40 -13.16
CA HIS A 134 10.29 -6.63 -13.36
C HIS A 134 9.17 -6.52 -14.41
N ALA A 135 9.06 -5.38 -15.10
CA ALA A 135 7.99 -5.08 -16.06
C ALA A 135 6.57 -5.32 -15.51
N VAL A 136 6.33 -4.91 -14.26
CA VAL A 136 5.04 -4.98 -13.57
C VAL A 136 4.40 -3.61 -13.50
N GLU A 137 3.12 -3.50 -13.87
CA GLU A 137 2.36 -2.26 -13.68
C GLU A 137 1.92 -2.09 -12.22
N MET A 138 2.16 -0.89 -11.66
CA MET A 138 1.72 -0.50 -10.32
C MET A 138 1.02 0.87 -10.31
N PRO A 139 -0.12 1.00 -10.98
CA PRO A 139 -0.79 2.27 -11.27
C PRO A 139 -1.24 3.04 -10.02
N LEU A 140 -1.68 2.36 -8.96
CA LEU A 140 -1.98 3.01 -7.68
C LEU A 140 -0.72 3.62 -7.09
N THR A 141 0.37 2.85 -7.07
CA THR A 141 1.69 3.30 -6.58
C THR A 141 2.22 4.47 -7.41
N GLU A 142 2.07 4.42 -8.74
CA GLU A 142 2.43 5.51 -9.66
C GLU A 142 1.67 6.79 -9.32
N LYS A 143 0.36 6.69 -9.12
CA LYS A 143 -0.46 7.86 -8.78
C LYS A 143 -0.14 8.44 -7.42
N VAL A 144 0.15 7.59 -6.42
CA VAL A 144 0.64 8.08 -5.12
C VAL A 144 1.94 8.86 -5.32
N ASN A 145 2.89 8.34 -6.09
CA ASN A 145 4.16 9.00 -6.37
C ASN A 145 4.00 10.33 -7.11
N GLU A 146 3.18 10.37 -8.16
CA GLU A 146 2.86 11.59 -8.90
C GLU A 146 2.22 12.68 -8.03
N ILE A 147 1.35 12.31 -7.07
CA ILE A 147 0.75 13.27 -6.13
C ILE A 147 1.82 13.86 -5.23
N MET A 148 2.71 13.03 -4.67
CA MET A 148 3.79 13.49 -3.79
C MET A 148 4.73 14.46 -4.51
N GLU A 149 5.02 14.20 -5.78
CA GLU A 149 5.88 15.04 -6.63
C GLU A 149 5.13 16.26 -7.21
N GLY A 150 3.86 16.47 -6.84
CA GLY A 150 3.05 17.60 -7.29
C GLY A 150 2.66 17.55 -8.78
N ARG A 151 2.81 16.40 -9.43
CA ARG A 151 2.48 16.22 -10.86
C ARG A 151 1.02 15.86 -11.11
N CYS A 152 0.31 15.41 -10.08
CA CYS A 152 -1.10 15.06 -10.16
C CYS A 152 -1.85 15.55 -8.92
N SER A 153 -3.07 16.07 -9.09
CA SER A 153 -3.93 16.36 -7.93
C SER A 153 -4.58 15.07 -7.42
N PRO A 154 -4.84 14.95 -6.10
CA PRO A 154 -5.47 13.76 -5.51
C PRO A 154 -6.78 13.34 -6.20
N SER A 155 -7.68 14.30 -6.47
CA SER A 155 -8.94 14.02 -7.15
C SER A 155 -8.76 13.56 -8.59
N ALA A 156 -7.80 14.15 -9.32
CA ALA A 156 -7.50 13.75 -10.69
C ALA A 156 -6.91 12.33 -10.75
N ALA A 157 -6.06 11.98 -9.77
CA ALA A 157 -5.49 10.65 -9.66
C ALA A 157 -6.57 9.57 -9.51
N VAL A 158 -7.52 9.76 -8.59
CA VAL A 158 -8.63 8.80 -8.40
C VAL A 158 -9.47 8.66 -9.67
N VAL A 159 -9.82 9.78 -10.32
CA VAL A 159 -10.55 9.75 -11.61
C VAL A 159 -9.77 8.98 -12.68
N SER A 160 -8.45 9.15 -12.75
CA SER A 160 -7.61 8.44 -13.73
C SER A 160 -7.59 6.93 -13.48
N LEU A 161 -7.54 6.48 -12.21
CA LEU A 161 -7.59 5.07 -11.85
C LEU A 161 -8.93 4.44 -12.23
N MET A 162 -10.04 5.16 -12.05
CA MET A 162 -11.39 4.71 -12.42
C MET A 162 -11.63 4.64 -13.94
N ARG A 163 -10.82 5.33 -14.74
CA ARG A 163 -10.93 5.37 -16.21
C ARG A 163 -10.03 4.37 -16.93
N ARG A 164 -9.27 3.57 -16.19
CA ARG A 164 -8.44 2.51 -16.78
C ARG A 164 -9.30 1.47 -17.47
N GLU A 165 -8.68 0.72 -18.38
CA GLU A 165 -9.34 -0.36 -19.11
C GLU A 165 -9.97 -1.38 -18.15
N LEU A 166 -11.16 -1.86 -18.51
CA LEU A 166 -11.88 -2.86 -17.73
C LEU A 166 -11.17 -4.21 -17.85
N VAL A 167 -10.74 -4.75 -16.72
CA VAL A 167 -10.06 -6.05 -16.64
C VAL A 167 -10.85 -7.01 -15.75
N ARG A 168 -10.56 -8.31 -15.86
CA ARG A 168 -11.07 -9.30 -14.90
C ARG A 168 -10.49 -9.06 -13.52
N GLU A 169 -11.27 -9.36 -12.48
CA GLU A 169 -10.85 -9.20 -11.10
C GLU A 169 -9.72 -10.17 -10.72
N ILE A 170 -9.83 -11.42 -11.16
CA ILE A 170 -8.87 -12.50 -10.94
C ILE A 170 -8.30 -12.93 -12.29
N GLU A 171 -6.98 -12.87 -12.43
CA GLU A 171 -6.29 -13.42 -13.60
C GLU A 171 -6.30 -14.97 -13.53
N PRO A 172 -6.39 -15.70 -14.64
CA PRO A 172 -6.46 -17.16 -14.63
C PRO A 172 -5.31 -17.84 -13.87
N ASP A 173 -4.14 -17.20 -13.84
CA ASP A 173 -2.93 -17.74 -13.21
C ASP A 173 -2.75 -17.28 -11.74
N PHE A 174 -3.75 -16.61 -11.15
CA PHE A 174 -3.62 -16.01 -9.81
C PHE A 174 -3.71 -17.02 -8.65
N LEU A 175 -4.07 -18.29 -8.93
CA LEU A 175 -4.18 -19.39 -7.97
C LEU A 175 -3.32 -20.59 -8.39
#